data_AF-A0A964QIN6-F1
#
_entry.id   AF-A0A964QIN6-F1
#
_cell.length_a   1.000
_cell.length_b   1.000
_cell.length_c   1.000
_cell.angle_alpha   90.00
_cell.angle_beta   90.00
_cell.angle_gamma   90.00
#
_symmetry.space_group_name_H-M   'P 1'
#
loop_
_entity.id
_entity.type
_entity.pdbx_description
1 polymer ?
#
loop_
_entity_poly.entity_id
_entity_poly.type
_entity_poly.pdbx_seq_one_letter_code
_entity_poly.pdbx_strand_id
1 'polypeptide(L)'
;MSTSPLEIELDINPASRFELIDISARIAQDRGDVLTGFRKALYCSFHTTAGYLEQGFCERLGHSRKQLDPFFRAIQRIFPPNAGYFHDRMQLRDELSESEKEREPVNADSHLTFISAGLKNCVTYLNRPGQPVYFVELDGIYKQYRRQRRTAVLAYNDEEIVFRGRLPIPVESAHQIDSFNLKDPRYGLFAQLEEWIAVYGIEKGRIDLRLDPRDRHVGLTVNEYETLLMRNDLPQALGDPLRYMVQHGKKLLRNPSTIPGKTRDYAAYDLIHLYNELLDSVPVGRAVIDKIFSVLSTPASRILRLKRHISLLVSDRDAPGQGRIVQGTYQSPILLQHQPAAEGTRYLDITLRRFK
;
A
#
# COMPACT_ATOMS: atom_id res chain seq x y z
N MET A 1 11.39 -6.43 -34.29
CA MET A 1 10.18 -7.15 -33.84
C MET A 1 10.01 -6.83 -32.37
N SER A 2 8.88 -6.24 -31.92
CA SER A 2 8.70 -6.03 -30.48
C SER A 2 8.39 -7.38 -29.83
N THR A 3 9.11 -7.70 -28.77
CA THR A 3 8.83 -8.88 -27.95
C THR A 3 7.51 -8.62 -27.22
N SER A 4 6.52 -9.49 -27.42
CA SER A 4 5.23 -9.40 -26.71
C SER A 4 5.45 -9.31 -25.19
N PRO A 5 4.59 -8.59 -24.45
CA PRO A 5 4.69 -8.51 -23.00
C PRO A 5 4.72 -9.89 -22.34
N LEU A 6 5.60 -10.07 -21.37
CA LEU A 6 5.78 -11.31 -20.62
C LEU A 6 5.16 -11.17 -19.23
N GLU A 7 4.19 -12.02 -18.91
CA GLU A 7 3.63 -12.10 -17.55
C GLU A 7 4.20 -13.31 -16.80
N ILE A 8 4.60 -13.09 -15.56
CA ILE A 8 5.10 -14.11 -14.64
C ILE A 8 4.32 -14.00 -13.34
N GLU A 9 3.66 -15.09 -12.93
CA GLU A 9 3.08 -15.21 -11.60
C GLU A 9 4.03 -15.96 -10.67
N LEU A 10 4.09 -15.52 -9.42
CA LEU A 10 4.95 -16.09 -8.39
C LEU A 10 4.14 -16.36 -7.13
N ASP A 11 4.28 -17.59 -6.62
CA ASP A 11 3.87 -17.95 -5.27
C ASP A 11 4.98 -17.61 -4.28
N ILE A 12 4.59 -16.94 -3.21
CA ILE A 12 5.47 -16.46 -2.16
C ILE A 12 5.02 -17.09 -0.84
N ASN A 13 5.99 -17.68 -0.13
CA ASN A 13 5.79 -18.25 1.19
C ASN A 13 6.67 -17.49 2.18
N PRO A 14 6.15 -16.51 2.93
CA PRO A 14 6.95 -15.71 3.84
C PRO A 14 7.53 -16.53 5.00
N ALA A 15 8.78 -16.33 5.38
CA ALA A 15 9.46 -17.02 6.48
C ALA A 15 9.34 -16.29 7.83
N SER A 16 8.81 -15.07 7.84
CA SER A 16 8.56 -14.27 9.03
C SER A 16 7.31 -13.41 8.86
N ARG A 17 6.82 -12.82 9.97
CA ARG A 17 5.70 -11.88 9.91
C ARG A 17 6.02 -10.68 9.02
N PHE A 18 7.15 -10.03 9.26
CA PHE A 18 7.67 -8.99 8.38
C PHE A 18 8.83 -9.55 7.55
N GLU A 19 8.80 -9.37 6.23
CA GLU A 19 9.86 -9.83 5.34
C GLU A 19 10.00 -8.94 4.10
N LEU A 20 11.25 -8.69 3.69
CA LEU A 20 11.58 -8.08 2.40
C LEU A 20 12.05 -9.19 1.47
N ILE A 21 11.22 -9.55 0.50
CA ILE A 21 11.41 -10.70 -0.39
C ILE A 21 11.81 -10.18 -1.78
N ASP A 22 13.02 -10.51 -2.22
CA ASP A 22 13.55 -10.01 -3.51
C ASP A 22 12.94 -10.78 -4.69
N ILE A 23 12.00 -10.12 -5.37
CA ILE A 23 11.26 -10.71 -6.48
C ILE A 23 12.11 -10.80 -7.74
N SER A 24 13.00 -9.84 -8.00
CA SER A 24 13.86 -9.92 -9.18
C SER A 24 14.86 -11.06 -9.04
N ALA A 25 15.46 -11.25 -7.85
CA ALA A 25 16.30 -12.42 -7.58
C ALA A 25 15.53 -13.73 -7.68
N ARG A 26 14.28 -13.77 -7.17
CA ARG A 26 13.44 -14.98 -7.25
C ARG A 26 13.09 -15.35 -8.68
N ILE A 27 12.75 -14.38 -9.52
CA ILE A 27 12.51 -14.62 -10.96
C ILE A 27 13.78 -15.14 -11.64
N ALA A 28 14.94 -14.52 -11.35
CA ALA A 28 16.20 -14.97 -11.91
C ALA A 28 16.53 -16.43 -11.53
N GLN A 29 16.24 -16.82 -10.29
CA GLN A 29 16.43 -18.19 -9.82
C GLN A 29 15.45 -19.17 -10.48
N ASP A 30 14.16 -18.83 -10.56
CA ASP A 30 13.11 -19.75 -11.00
C ASP A 30 12.98 -19.82 -12.52
N ARG A 31 13.33 -18.74 -13.23
CA ARG A 31 13.07 -18.54 -14.66
C ARG A 31 14.29 -18.04 -15.44
N GLY A 32 15.44 -17.84 -14.81
CA GLY A 32 16.63 -17.24 -15.45
C GLY A 32 16.45 -15.74 -15.72
N ASP A 33 17.32 -15.19 -16.57
CA ASP A 33 17.39 -13.76 -16.86
C ASP A 33 16.30 -13.25 -17.83
N VAL A 34 15.11 -13.83 -17.80
CA VAL A 34 13.99 -13.55 -18.74
C VAL A 34 13.55 -12.08 -18.75
N LEU A 35 13.77 -11.35 -17.66
CA LEU A 35 13.44 -9.93 -17.59
C LEU A 35 14.42 -9.06 -18.37
N THR A 36 15.66 -9.50 -18.62
CA THR A 36 16.72 -8.65 -19.22
C THR A 36 16.37 -8.13 -20.62
N GLY A 37 15.51 -8.83 -21.36
CA GLY A 37 15.02 -8.41 -22.67
C GLY A 37 13.95 -7.31 -22.64
N PHE A 38 13.52 -6.86 -21.46
CA PHE A 38 12.44 -5.89 -21.29
C PHE A 38 12.93 -4.60 -20.62
N ARG A 39 12.50 -3.45 -21.15
CA ARG A 39 12.83 -2.11 -20.62
C ARG A 39 12.11 -1.78 -19.32
N LYS A 40 10.89 -2.28 -19.14
CA LYS A 40 10.04 -1.98 -17.98
C LYS A 40 9.44 -3.27 -17.43
N ALA A 41 9.16 -3.25 -16.13
CA ALA A 41 8.37 -4.29 -15.47
C ALA A 41 7.36 -3.65 -14.52
N LEU A 42 6.11 -4.08 -14.63
CA LEU A 42 5.05 -3.76 -13.69
C LEU A 42 4.93 -4.90 -12.68
N TYR A 43 4.98 -4.58 -11.39
CA TYR A 43 4.83 -5.52 -10.28
C TYR A 43 3.47 -5.30 -9.61
N CYS A 44 2.70 -6.37 -9.42
CA CYS A 44 1.35 -6.31 -8.88
C CYS A 44 1.15 -7.33 -7.75
N SER A 45 1.01 -6.86 -6.52
CA SER A 45 0.63 -7.65 -5.35
C SER A 45 -0.88 -7.81 -5.30
N PHE A 46 -1.34 -9.01 -4.91
CA PHE A 46 -2.75 -9.34 -4.69
C PHE A 46 -3.16 -9.32 -3.21
N HIS A 47 -2.41 -8.60 -2.37
CA HIS A 47 -2.60 -8.60 -0.91
C HIS A 47 -2.82 -7.19 -0.37
N THR A 48 -3.48 -7.10 0.79
CA THR A 48 -3.85 -5.85 1.46
C THR A 48 -2.83 -5.46 2.56
N THR A 49 -2.02 -6.42 2.98
CA THR A 49 -0.92 -6.27 3.95
C THR A 49 0.45 -6.59 3.37
N ALA A 50 0.56 -6.70 2.04
CA ALA A 50 1.83 -6.88 1.36
C ALA A 50 1.84 -6.22 -0.02
N GLY A 51 2.95 -5.61 -0.41
CA GLY A 51 3.03 -4.85 -1.66
C GLY A 51 4.41 -4.31 -1.97
N TYR A 52 4.47 -3.26 -2.78
CA TYR A 52 5.70 -2.72 -3.32
C TYR A 52 5.87 -1.23 -3.02
N LEU A 53 7.12 -0.80 -2.90
CA LEU A 53 7.47 0.62 -2.95
C LEU A 53 7.58 1.09 -4.41
N GLU A 54 7.40 2.38 -4.67
CA GLU A 54 7.68 2.95 -5.99
C GLU A 54 9.19 3.05 -6.21
N GLN A 55 9.66 2.85 -7.46
CA GLN A 55 11.10 2.89 -7.79
C GLN A 55 11.77 4.19 -7.32
N GLY A 56 11.16 5.35 -7.59
CA GLY A 56 11.70 6.64 -7.15
C GLY A 56 11.68 6.85 -5.62
N PHE A 57 10.88 6.08 -4.89
CA PHE A 57 10.94 6.06 -3.42
C PHE A 57 12.16 5.26 -2.94
N CYS A 58 12.42 4.10 -3.56
CA CYS A 58 13.64 3.33 -3.32
C CYS A 58 14.90 4.10 -3.76
N GLU A 59 14.87 4.92 -4.80
CA GLU A 59 16.02 5.76 -5.19
C GLU A 59 16.40 6.78 -4.09
N ARG A 60 15.43 7.23 -3.28
CA ARG A 60 15.69 8.14 -2.14
C ARG A 60 16.20 7.40 -0.91
N LEU A 61 15.56 6.31 -0.51
CA LEU A 61 15.91 5.55 0.70
C LEU A 61 17.11 4.62 0.50
N GLY A 62 17.22 4.04 -0.69
CA GLY A 62 18.14 2.97 -1.03
C GLY A 62 17.41 1.72 -1.52
N HIS A 63 18.16 0.84 -2.18
CA HIS A 63 17.65 -0.39 -2.78
C HIS A 63 17.97 -1.63 -1.96
N SER A 64 18.76 -1.55 -0.89
CA SER A 64 19.15 -2.75 -0.13
C SER A 64 18.22 -3.02 1.05
N ARG A 65 18.09 -4.30 1.43
CA ARG A 65 17.40 -4.71 2.66
C ARG A 65 17.88 -3.93 3.90
N LYS A 66 19.19 -3.67 4.02
CA LYS A 66 19.78 -2.89 5.13
C LYS A 66 19.27 -1.45 5.22
N GLN A 67 18.84 -0.87 4.11
CA GLN A 67 18.31 0.50 4.05
C GLN A 67 16.79 0.54 4.24
N LEU A 68 16.09 -0.46 3.69
CA LEU A 68 14.63 -0.51 3.73
C LEU A 68 14.07 -1.09 5.03
N ASP A 69 14.72 -2.09 5.63
CA ASP A 69 14.26 -2.69 6.90
C ASP A 69 14.08 -1.62 7.99
N PRO A 70 15.06 -0.74 8.28
CA PRO A 70 14.90 0.31 9.29
C PRO A 70 13.73 1.25 9.03
N PHE A 71 13.46 1.57 7.77
CA PHE A 71 12.34 2.42 7.38
C PHE A 71 11.00 1.78 7.78
N PHE A 72 10.81 0.49 7.47
CA PHE A 72 9.60 -0.22 7.88
C PHE A 72 9.53 -0.40 9.39
N ARG A 73 10.65 -0.67 10.06
CA ARG A 73 10.69 -0.75 11.53
C ARG A 73 10.26 0.56 12.19
N ALA A 74 10.68 1.70 11.65
CA ALA A 74 10.24 3.01 12.14
C ALA A 74 8.72 3.16 12.09
N ILE A 75 8.09 2.74 10.99
CA ILE A 75 6.63 2.85 10.82
C ILE A 75 5.88 1.83 11.67
N GLN A 76 6.39 0.60 11.78
CA GLN A 76 5.83 -0.43 12.68
C GLN A 76 5.91 -0.04 14.17
N ARG A 77 6.73 0.95 14.54
CA ARG A 77 6.70 1.51 15.91
C ARG A 77 5.55 2.49 16.11
N ILE A 78 5.19 3.24 15.06
CA ILE A 78 4.02 4.12 15.07
C ILE A 78 2.74 3.27 15.17
N PHE A 79 2.73 2.12 14.47
CA PHE A 79 1.63 1.15 14.50
C PHE A 79 2.12 -0.19 15.07
N PRO A 80 2.28 -0.32 16.39
CA PRO A 80 2.76 -1.57 16.99
C PRO A 80 1.71 -2.68 16.85
N PRO A 81 2.09 -3.95 16.70
CA PRO A 81 1.14 -5.05 16.69
C PRO A 81 0.44 -5.21 18.06
N ASN A 82 -0.80 -5.71 18.06
CA ASN A 82 -1.61 -5.97 19.26
C ASN A 82 -1.91 -4.73 20.15
N ALA A 83 -1.97 -3.55 19.54
CA ALA A 83 -2.16 -2.28 20.23
C ALA A 83 -3.62 -2.01 20.68
N GLY A 84 -4.54 -2.95 20.43
CA GLY A 84 -5.95 -2.82 20.81
C GLY A 84 -6.82 -2.19 19.73
N TYR A 85 -6.39 -2.29 18.47
CA TYR A 85 -7.13 -1.88 17.28
C TYR A 85 -8.55 -2.42 17.28
N PHE A 86 -9.47 -1.68 16.68
CA PHE A 86 -10.85 -2.12 16.52
C PHE A 86 -10.97 -3.25 15.50
N HIS A 87 -10.25 -3.16 14.38
CA HIS A 87 -10.14 -4.21 13.37
C HIS A 87 -9.72 -5.57 13.95
N ASP A 88 -8.93 -5.54 15.01
CA ASP A 88 -8.41 -6.73 15.68
C ASP A 88 -9.41 -7.40 16.64
N ARG A 89 -10.59 -6.80 16.84
CA ARG A 89 -11.66 -7.33 17.69
C ARG A 89 -12.48 -8.36 16.92
N MET A 90 -11.96 -9.59 16.82
CA MET A 90 -12.59 -10.70 16.05
C MET A 90 -14.06 -10.95 16.39
N GLN A 91 -14.48 -10.67 17.63
CA GLN A 91 -15.87 -10.78 18.05
C GLN A 91 -16.82 -9.77 17.39
N LEU A 92 -16.29 -8.72 16.76
CA LEU A 92 -17.04 -7.71 16.02
C LEU A 92 -17.00 -7.94 14.49
N ARG A 93 -16.30 -8.99 14.04
CA ARG A 93 -16.13 -9.33 12.61
C ARG A 93 -17.17 -10.34 12.17
N ASP A 94 -18.38 -9.87 11.92
CA ASP A 94 -19.53 -10.72 11.54
C ASP A 94 -19.41 -11.29 10.13
N GLU A 95 -18.50 -10.77 9.30
CA GLU A 95 -18.20 -11.27 7.96
C GLU A 95 -17.39 -12.58 7.96
N LEU A 96 -16.83 -12.98 9.11
CA LEU A 96 -16.05 -14.20 9.26
C LEU A 96 -16.82 -15.26 10.04
N SER A 97 -16.75 -16.51 9.57
CA SER A 97 -17.15 -17.67 10.38
C SER A 97 -16.22 -17.86 11.59
N GLU A 98 -16.67 -18.60 12.61
CA GLU A 98 -15.85 -18.91 13.78
C GLU A 98 -14.53 -19.62 13.41
N SER A 99 -14.57 -20.49 12.39
CA SER A 99 -13.38 -21.17 11.88
C SER A 99 -12.40 -20.24 11.17
N GLU A 100 -12.90 -19.18 10.52
CA GLU A 100 -12.08 -18.15 9.89
C GLU A 100 -11.48 -17.23 10.95
N LYS A 101 -12.26 -16.81 11.96
CA LYS A 101 -11.79 -15.98 13.08
C LYS A 101 -10.62 -16.61 13.84
N GLU A 102 -10.55 -17.94 13.96
CA GLU A 102 -9.44 -18.62 14.62
C GLU A 102 -8.09 -18.45 13.88
N ARG A 103 -8.16 -18.41 12.55
CA ARG A 103 -7.02 -18.37 11.63
C ARG A 103 -6.67 -16.97 11.17
N GLU A 104 -7.64 -16.07 11.23
CA GLU A 104 -7.48 -14.69 10.80
C GLU A 104 -6.51 -13.95 11.75
N PRO A 105 -5.48 -13.31 11.21
CA PRO A 105 -4.52 -12.58 12.00
C PRO A 105 -5.07 -11.25 12.47
N VAL A 106 -4.55 -10.88 13.63
CA VAL A 106 -4.67 -9.58 14.27
C VAL A 106 -3.63 -8.68 13.60
N ASN A 107 -4.03 -7.99 12.53
CA ASN A 107 -3.10 -7.36 11.58
C ASN A 107 -3.46 -5.92 11.18
N ALA A 108 -4.29 -5.24 11.95
CA ALA A 108 -4.60 -3.82 11.74
C ALA A 108 -3.34 -2.96 11.59
N ASP A 109 -2.29 -3.26 12.38
CA ASP A 109 -0.98 -2.61 12.30
C ASP A 109 -0.33 -2.76 10.92
N SER A 110 -0.51 -3.90 10.27
CA SER A 110 0.03 -4.19 8.94
C SER A 110 -0.72 -3.41 7.86
N HIS A 111 -2.05 -3.27 7.98
CA HIS A 111 -2.82 -2.40 7.08
C HIS A 111 -2.39 -0.94 7.21
N LEU A 112 -2.28 -0.44 8.44
CA LEU A 112 -1.82 0.93 8.71
C LEU A 112 -0.38 1.15 8.26
N THR A 113 0.51 0.20 8.49
CA THR A 113 1.89 0.23 7.99
C THR A 113 1.91 0.24 6.47
N PHE A 114 1.09 -0.56 5.79
CA PHE A 114 1.01 -0.57 4.33
C PHE A 114 0.66 0.81 3.78
N ILE A 115 -0.41 1.41 4.31
CA ILE A 115 -0.91 2.72 3.87
C ILE A 115 0.13 3.81 4.17
N SER A 116 0.68 3.81 5.39
CA SER A 116 1.55 4.87 5.90
C SER A 116 2.97 4.80 5.34
N ALA A 117 3.50 3.60 5.10
CA ALA A 117 4.77 3.41 4.39
C ALA A 117 4.65 3.75 2.90
N GLY A 118 3.42 3.93 2.43
CA GLY A 118 3.14 4.25 1.05
C GLY A 118 3.43 3.09 0.11
N LEU A 119 3.21 1.87 0.58
CA LEU A 119 3.18 0.69 -0.28
C LEU A 119 2.03 0.81 -1.28
N LYS A 120 2.21 0.13 -2.41
CA LYS A 120 1.22 0.02 -3.47
C LYS A 120 1.05 -1.45 -3.84
N ASN A 121 -0.17 -1.80 -4.22
CA ASN A 121 -0.43 -3.08 -4.88
C ASN A 121 0.32 -3.13 -6.23
N CYS A 122 0.28 -2.05 -7.01
CA CYS A 122 0.81 -2.03 -8.37
C CYS A 122 1.84 -0.90 -8.56
N VAL A 123 3.03 -1.24 -9.06
CA VAL A 123 4.13 -0.29 -9.34
C VAL A 123 4.80 -0.62 -10.67
N THR A 124 5.34 0.39 -11.35
CA THR A 124 6.16 0.20 -12.56
C THR A 124 7.59 0.60 -12.26
N TYR A 125 8.52 -0.23 -12.69
CA TYR A 125 9.96 0.00 -12.62
C TYR A 125 10.52 0.08 -14.03
N LEU A 126 11.44 1.01 -14.25
CA LEU A 126 12.45 0.83 -15.27
C LEU A 126 13.27 -0.39 -14.88
N ASN A 127 13.29 -1.39 -15.75
CA ASN A 127 13.97 -2.64 -15.45
C ASN A 127 15.48 -2.41 -15.49
N ARG A 128 16.13 -2.67 -14.36
CA ARG A 128 17.58 -2.55 -14.19
C ARG A 128 18.10 -3.90 -13.68
N PRO A 129 18.72 -4.72 -14.53
CA PRO A 129 19.30 -5.99 -14.13
C PRO A 129 20.22 -5.82 -12.90
N GLY A 130 20.09 -6.73 -11.92
CA GLY A 130 20.84 -6.68 -10.67
C GLY A 130 20.32 -5.69 -9.61
N GLN A 131 19.35 -4.83 -9.94
CA GLN A 131 18.69 -4.01 -8.93
C GLN A 131 17.52 -4.79 -8.29
N PRO A 132 17.46 -4.91 -6.96
CA PRO A 132 16.41 -5.67 -6.28
C PRO A 132 15.06 -4.95 -6.35
N VAL A 133 13.99 -5.74 -6.43
CA VAL A 133 12.60 -5.27 -6.26
C VAL A 133 11.95 -6.09 -5.16
N TYR A 134 11.76 -5.48 -4.00
CA TYR A 134 11.23 -6.17 -2.84
C TYR A 134 9.70 -6.17 -2.81
N PHE A 135 9.14 -7.38 -2.73
CA PHE A 135 7.80 -7.59 -2.18
C PHE A 135 7.90 -7.47 -0.66
N VAL A 136 7.20 -6.50 -0.10
CA VAL A 136 7.20 -6.21 1.33
C VAL A 136 6.02 -6.92 1.96
N GLU A 137 6.29 -7.96 2.75
CA GLU A 137 5.32 -8.66 3.57
C GLU A 137 5.29 -8.05 4.98
N LEU A 138 4.09 -7.78 5.51
CA LEU A 138 3.91 -7.19 6.84
C LEU A 138 3.25 -8.16 7.84
N ASP A 139 2.62 -9.23 7.35
CA ASP A 139 1.87 -10.20 8.17
C ASP A 139 1.97 -11.65 7.63
N GLY A 140 3.18 -12.08 7.29
CA GLY A 140 3.43 -13.35 6.60
C GLY A 140 3.23 -14.62 7.43
N ILE A 141 3.38 -14.52 8.76
CA ILE A 141 3.21 -15.61 9.72
C ILE A 141 2.38 -15.11 10.90
N TYR A 142 1.33 -15.87 11.23
CA TYR A 142 0.48 -15.66 12.39
C TYR A 142 0.28 -16.97 13.15
N LYS A 143 0.75 -17.01 14.40
CA LYS A 143 0.83 -18.25 15.20
C LYS A 143 1.57 -19.35 14.41
N GLN A 144 0.97 -20.52 14.24
CA GLN A 144 1.48 -21.62 13.41
C GLN A 144 1.14 -21.48 11.92
N TYR A 145 0.33 -20.51 11.53
CA TYR A 145 -0.15 -20.36 10.17
C TYR A 145 0.80 -19.48 9.35
N ARG A 146 1.22 -20.02 8.20
CA ARG A 146 2.01 -19.31 7.20
C ARG A 146 1.09 -18.86 6.07
N ARG A 147 1.14 -17.57 5.72
CA ARG A 147 0.38 -17.05 4.58
C ARG A 147 0.94 -17.59 3.27
N GLN A 148 0.04 -17.83 2.33
CA GLN A 148 0.39 -18.03 0.92
C GLN A 148 0.14 -16.71 0.19
N ARG A 149 1.17 -16.22 -0.47
CA ARG A 149 1.15 -14.95 -1.19
C ARG A 149 1.34 -15.20 -2.66
N ARG A 150 0.86 -14.26 -3.45
CA ARG A 150 0.83 -14.28 -4.90
C ARG A 150 1.06 -12.89 -5.43
N THR A 151 1.86 -12.80 -6.48
CA THR A 151 2.12 -11.57 -7.19
C THR A 151 2.36 -11.85 -8.66
N ALA A 152 2.03 -10.87 -9.51
CA ALA A 152 2.34 -10.91 -10.93
C ALA A 152 3.39 -9.86 -11.29
N VAL A 153 4.26 -10.21 -12.23
CA VAL A 153 5.21 -9.31 -12.88
C VAL A 153 4.93 -9.32 -14.38
N LEU A 154 4.60 -8.16 -14.93
CA LEU A 154 4.34 -7.96 -16.35
C LEU A 154 5.46 -7.11 -16.95
N ALA A 155 6.35 -7.75 -17.71
CA ALA A 155 7.49 -7.13 -18.38
C ALA A 155 7.12 -6.72 -19.80
N TYR A 156 7.55 -5.52 -20.22
CA TYR A 156 7.19 -4.94 -21.51
C TYR A 156 8.24 -3.92 -21.98
N ASN A 157 8.20 -3.56 -23.26
CA ASN A 157 9.18 -2.66 -23.86
C ASN A 157 8.62 -1.27 -24.13
N ASP A 158 7.34 -1.18 -24.47
CA ASP A 158 6.66 0.08 -24.71
C ASP A 158 5.23 0.10 -24.16
N GLU A 159 4.69 1.29 -23.95
CA GLU A 159 3.31 1.49 -23.52
C GLU A 159 2.63 2.59 -24.34
N GLU A 160 1.43 2.31 -24.83
CA GLU A 160 0.60 3.25 -25.57
C GLU A 160 -0.56 3.71 -24.69
N ILE A 161 -0.80 5.02 -24.63
CA ILE A 161 -2.01 5.56 -24.00
C ILE A 161 -3.15 5.42 -25.00
N VAL A 162 -4.10 4.54 -24.72
CA VAL A 162 -5.26 4.28 -25.59
C VAL A 162 -6.48 5.11 -25.20
N PHE A 163 -6.53 5.58 -23.95
CA PHE A 163 -7.61 6.43 -23.47
C PHE A 163 -7.18 7.35 -22.33
N ARG A 164 -7.77 8.55 -22.31
CA ARG A 164 -7.77 9.45 -21.15
C ARG A 164 -9.19 9.93 -20.90
N GLY A 165 -9.60 9.90 -19.65
CA GLY A 165 -10.93 10.34 -19.23
C GLY A 165 -10.91 10.94 -17.84
N ARG A 166 -12.06 11.46 -17.43
CA ARG A 166 -12.29 11.98 -16.10
C ARG A 166 -13.64 11.50 -15.61
N LEU A 167 -13.71 10.95 -14.40
CA LEU A 167 -14.96 10.51 -13.79
C LEU A 167 -15.24 11.25 -12.48
N PRO A 168 -16.48 11.71 -12.26
CA PRO A 168 -16.92 12.20 -10.97
C PRO A 168 -17.18 11.02 -10.03
N ILE A 169 -16.79 11.18 -8.77
CA ILE A 169 -17.08 10.25 -7.68
C ILE A 169 -17.87 11.03 -6.62
N PRO A 170 -19.17 10.79 -6.48
CA PRO A 170 -19.95 11.39 -5.40
C PRO A 170 -19.44 10.84 -4.05
N VAL A 171 -19.12 11.74 -3.12
CA VAL A 171 -18.51 11.44 -1.81
C VAL A 171 -19.23 12.21 -0.69
N GLU A 172 -20.56 12.20 -0.75
CA GLU A 172 -21.38 12.86 0.27
C GLU A 172 -21.12 12.23 1.65
N SER A 173 -20.63 13.05 2.58
CA SER A 173 -20.36 12.62 3.95
C SER A 173 -20.49 13.78 4.92
N ALA A 174 -21.02 13.48 6.10
CA ALA A 174 -21.05 14.40 7.24
C ALA A 174 -19.75 14.35 8.08
N HIS A 175 -18.85 13.41 7.82
CA HIS A 175 -17.63 13.21 8.60
C HIS A 175 -16.43 13.93 7.97
N GLN A 176 -15.57 14.47 8.84
CA GLN A 176 -14.35 15.16 8.40
C GLN A 176 -13.38 14.20 7.70
N ILE A 177 -13.12 13.04 8.32
CA ILE A 177 -12.34 11.96 7.72
C ILE A 177 -13.29 10.83 7.34
N ASP A 178 -13.27 10.41 6.07
CA ASP A 178 -14.11 9.31 5.58
C ASP A 178 -13.40 8.49 4.50
N SER A 179 -13.96 7.32 4.20
CA SER A 179 -13.40 6.36 3.25
C SER A 179 -14.49 5.80 2.33
N PHE A 180 -14.20 5.77 1.03
CA PHE A 180 -15.15 5.33 0.01
C PHE A 180 -14.56 4.16 -0.77
N ASN A 181 -15.28 3.04 -0.75
CA ASN A 181 -14.96 1.86 -1.53
C ASN A 181 -15.24 2.11 -3.02
N LEU A 182 -14.22 2.36 -3.84
CA LEU A 182 -14.43 2.69 -5.25
C LEU A 182 -14.90 1.50 -6.10
N LYS A 183 -14.93 0.28 -5.55
CA LYS A 183 -15.60 -0.90 -6.16
C LYS A 183 -17.11 -0.91 -5.95
N ASP A 184 -17.64 -0.04 -5.09
CA ASP A 184 -19.08 0.04 -4.89
C ASP A 184 -19.78 0.33 -6.23
N PRO A 185 -20.72 -0.53 -6.68
CA PRO A 185 -21.40 -0.38 -7.96
C PRO A 185 -22.10 0.98 -8.13
N ARG A 186 -22.47 1.65 -7.02
CA ARG A 186 -23.11 2.97 -7.06
C ARG A 186 -22.25 4.04 -7.74
N TYR A 187 -20.93 3.88 -7.75
CA TYR A 187 -20.03 4.80 -8.45
C TYR A 187 -19.88 4.49 -9.94
N GLY A 188 -20.30 3.31 -10.41
CA GLY A 188 -20.13 2.88 -11.80
C GLY A 188 -18.68 2.75 -12.29
N LEU A 189 -17.68 3.07 -11.45
CA LEU A 189 -16.27 3.18 -11.85
C LEU A 189 -15.74 1.89 -12.48
N PHE A 190 -15.86 0.76 -11.79
CA PHE A 190 -15.30 -0.50 -12.29
C PHE A 190 -16.02 -1.00 -13.55
N ALA A 191 -17.34 -0.85 -13.63
CA ALA A 191 -18.10 -1.19 -14.83
C ALA A 191 -17.60 -0.37 -16.03
N GLN A 192 -17.39 0.94 -15.83
CA GLN A 192 -16.87 1.82 -16.87
C GLN A 192 -15.44 1.49 -17.28
N LEU A 193 -14.57 1.15 -16.32
CA LEU A 193 -13.19 0.76 -16.61
C LEU A 193 -13.12 -0.53 -17.42
N GLU A 194 -13.90 -1.56 -17.05
CA GLU A 194 -13.97 -2.83 -17.77
C GLU A 194 -14.55 -2.65 -19.19
N GLU A 195 -15.56 -1.80 -19.35
CA GLU A 195 -16.08 -1.43 -20.67
C GLU A 195 -14.98 -0.79 -21.54
N TRP A 196 -14.22 0.16 -21.01
CA TRP A 196 -13.12 0.77 -21.75
C TRP A 196 -12.01 -0.22 -22.08
N ILE A 197 -11.68 -1.16 -21.19
CA ILE A 197 -10.71 -2.23 -21.49
C ILE A 197 -11.18 -3.04 -22.71
N ALA A 198 -12.46 -3.40 -22.78
CA ALA A 198 -13.04 -4.15 -23.89
C ALA A 198 -13.08 -3.31 -25.18
N VAL A 199 -13.59 -2.09 -25.13
CA VAL A 199 -13.69 -1.18 -26.29
C VAL A 199 -12.32 -0.87 -26.89
N TYR A 200 -11.32 -0.64 -26.04
CA TYR A 200 -9.96 -0.36 -26.49
C TYR A 200 -9.12 -1.63 -26.63
N GLY A 201 -9.69 -2.84 -26.56
CA GLY A 201 -8.98 -4.11 -26.76
C GLY A 201 -7.66 -4.21 -26.01
N ILE A 202 -7.66 -3.93 -24.70
CA ILE A 202 -6.44 -3.97 -23.87
C ILE A 202 -6.31 -5.38 -23.30
N GLU A 203 -5.38 -6.17 -23.84
CA GLU A 203 -5.09 -7.52 -23.31
C GLU A 203 -4.15 -7.46 -22.10
N LYS A 204 -3.00 -6.79 -22.27
CA LYS A 204 -2.00 -6.55 -21.22
C LYS A 204 -1.77 -5.05 -21.07
N GLY A 205 -1.85 -4.52 -19.86
CA GLY A 205 -1.75 -3.09 -19.66
C GLY A 205 -1.91 -2.64 -18.22
N ARG A 206 -2.22 -1.36 -18.07
CA ARG A 206 -2.55 -0.77 -16.78
C ARG A 206 -3.56 0.35 -16.89
N ILE A 207 -4.26 0.57 -15.79
CA ILE A 207 -5.12 1.73 -15.56
C ILE A 207 -4.46 2.58 -14.49
N ASP A 208 -4.15 3.83 -14.79
CA ASP A 208 -3.72 4.81 -13.79
C ASP A 208 -4.94 5.64 -13.36
N LEU A 209 -5.25 5.63 -12.07
CA LEU A 209 -6.29 6.46 -11.45
C LEU A 209 -5.59 7.54 -10.63
N ARG A 210 -5.87 8.81 -10.90
CA ARG A 210 -5.21 9.95 -10.24
C ARG A 210 -6.25 10.97 -9.78
N LEU A 211 -6.04 11.52 -8.59
CA LEU A 211 -6.83 12.64 -8.08
C LEU A 211 -6.41 13.96 -8.72
N ASP A 212 -7.37 14.88 -8.91
CA ASP A 212 -7.10 16.25 -9.36
C ASP A 212 -5.96 16.84 -8.51
N PRO A 213 -4.84 17.31 -9.08
CA PRO A 213 -3.66 17.73 -8.33
C PRO A 213 -3.92 18.90 -7.36
N ARG A 214 -5.00 19.66 -7.57
CA ARG A 214 -5.39 20.78 -6.71
C ARG A 214 -6.09 20.34 -5.43
N ASP A 215 -6.64 19.12 -5.40
CA ASP A 215 -7.42 18.63 -4.27
C ASP A 215 -6.54 18.05 -3.16
N ARG A 216 -6.17 18.87 -2.18
CA ARG A 216 -5.16 18.51 -1.16
C ARG A 216 -5.69 17.67 -0.01
N HIS A 217 -6.99 17.45 0.07
CA HIS A 217 -7.64 16.84 1.24
C HIS A 217 -8.17 15.43 0.96
N VAL A 218 -7.63 14.78 -0.07
CA VAL A 218 -8.03 13.44 -0.50
C VAL A 218 -6.81 12.66 -0.96
N GLY A 219 -6.87 11.35 -0.77
CA GLY A 219 -5.91 10.41 -1.29
C GLY A 219 -6.54 9.08 -1.67
N LEU A 220 -5.70 8.20 -2.19
CA LEU A 220 -6.04 6.89 -2.70
C LEU A 220 -5.12 5.84 -2.06
N THR A 221 -5.67 4.66 -1.85
CA THR A 221 -4.92 3.45 -1.54
C THR A 221 -5.62 2.25 -2.17
N VAL A 222 -4.93 1.12 -2.30
CA VAL A 222 -5.56 -0.17 -2.58
C VAL A 222 -5.34 -1.02 -1.35
N ASN A 223 -6.42 -1.34 -0.65
CA ASN A 223 -6.38 -2.09 0.60
C ASN A 223 -7.70 -2.85 0.80
N GLU A 224 -7.86 -3.48 1.95
CA GLU A 224 -9.12 -4.06 2.37
C GLU A 224 -10.09 -2.96 2.81
N TYR A 225 -11.30 -2.99 2.28
CA TYR A 225 -12.37 -2.12 2.76
C TYR A 225 -13.12 -2.84 3.87
N GLU A 226 -12.50 -2.90 5.04
CA GLU A 226 -13.10 -3.45 6.26
C GLU A 226 -13.59 -2.29 7.14
N THR A 227 -14.82 -2.42 7.65
CA THR A 227 -15.54 -1.32 8.31
C THR A 227 -14.87 -0.87 9.61
N LEU A 228 -14.40 -1.81 10.44
CA LEU A 228 -13.75 -1.48 11.72
C LEU A 228 -12.44 -0.72 11.49
N LEU A 229 -11.60 -1.16 10.56
CA LEU A 229 -10.38 -0.49 10.15
C LEU A 229 -10.70 0.90 9.58
N MET A 230 -11.62 0.96 8.62
CA MET A 230 -11.93 2.19 7.88
C MET A 230 -12.61 3.27 8.74
N ARG A 231 -13.49 2.88 9.68
CA ARG A 231 -14.26 3.83 10.50
C ARG A 231 -13.63 4.17 11.84
N ASN A 232 -12.85 3.26 12.43
CA ASN A 232 -12.33 3.46 13.78
C ASN A 232 -10.83 3.68 13.79
N ASP A 233 -10.05 2.74 13.25
CA ASP A 233 -8.59 2.77 13.38
C ASP A 233 -7.95 3.78 12.44
N LEU A 234 -8.32 3.75 11.16
CA LEU A 234 -7.72 4.59 10.14
C LEU A 234 -7.96 6.09 10.37
N PRO A 235 -9.17 6.58 10.72
CA PRO A 235 -9.37 8.01 10.95
C PRO A 235 -8.55 8.54 12.13
N GLN A 236 -8.41 7.76 13.20
CA GLN A 236 -7.61 8.14 14.36
C GLN A 236 -6.11 8.12 14.03
N ALA A 237 -5.64 7.06 13.37
CA ALA A 237 -4.27 6.95 12.89
C ALA A 237 -3.93 8.08 11.91
N LEU A 238 -4.87 8.47 11.04
CA LEU A 238 -4.66 9.52 10.06
C LEU A 238 -4.72 10.94 10.63
N GLY A 239 -5.52 11.15 11.68
CA GLY A 239 -5.67 12.45 12.33
C GLY A 239 -4.44 12.85 13.14
N ASP A 240 -3.88 11.91 13.92
CA ASP A 240 -2.69 12.14 14.75
C ASP A 240 -1.96 10.80 15.02
N PRO A 241 -1.04 10.38 14.14
CA PRO A 241 -0.34 9.09 14.26
C PRO A 241 0.44 8.92 15.57
N LEU A 242 1.02 10.01 16.09
CA LEU A 242 1.87 9.96 17.29
C LEU A 242 1.00 9.85 18.55
N ARG A 243 -0.09 10.62 18.63
CA ARG A 243 -1.08 10.45 19.68
C ARG A 243 -1.73 9.07 19.62
N TYR A 244 -2.01 8.57 18.42
CA TYR A 244 -2.54 7.23 18.21
C TYR A 244 -1.62 6.16 18.79
N MET A 245 -0.31 6.26 18.51
CA MET A 245 0.74 5.41 19.09
C MET A 245 0.75 5.47 20.62
N VAL A 246 0.71 6.67 21.22
CA VAL A 246 0.69 6.85 22.69
C VAL A 246 -0.54 6.19 23.32
N GLN A 247 -1.71 6.35 22.70
CA GLN A 247 -2.97 5.79 23.21
C GLN A 247 -3.01 4.25 23.15
N HIS A 248 -2.36 3.65 22.17
CA HIS A 248 -2.44 2.21 21.89
C HIS A 248 -1.16 1.44 22.30
N GLY A 249 -0.11 2.13 22.75
CA GLY A 249 1.16 1.54 23.19
C GLY A 249 1.09 0.83 24.56
N LYS A 250 0.75 -0.47 24.58
CA LYS A 250 0.74 -1.30 25.81
C LYS A 250 2.05 -1.33 26.61
N LYS A 251 3.22 -1.14 25.97
CA LYS A 251 4.53 -1.08 26.66
C LYS A 251 4.77 0.27 27.36
N LEU A 252 4.26 1.37 26.82
CA LEU A 252 4.33 2.70 27.44
C LEU A 252 3.43 2.78 28.68
N LEU A 253 2.25 2.14 28.62
CA LEU A 253 1.31 2.05 29.73
C LEU A 253 1.82 1.25 30.94
N ARG A 254 2.82 0.37 30.76
CA ARG A 254 3.40 -0.42 31.85
C ARG A 254 4.41 0.35 32.72
N ASN A 255 4.95 1.47 32.23
CA ASN A 255 5.90 2.33 32.96
C ASN A 255 5.46 3.81 32.95
N PRO A 256 4.32 4.15 33.59
CA PRO A 256 3.73 5.49 33.54
C PRO A 256 4.59 6.61 34.16
N SER A 257 5.56 6.28 35.02
CA SER A 257 6.50 7.25 35.64
C SER A 257 7.55 7.83 34.68
N THR A 258 7.62 7.31 33.45
CA THR A 258 8.50 7.84 32.40
C THR A 258 7.82 8.92 31.55
N ILE A 259 6.57 9.28 31.84
CA ILE A 259 5.77 10.27 31.12
C ILE A 259 5.66 11.55 31.98
N PRO A 260 6.38 12.65 31.67
CA PRO A 260 6.28 13.90 32.42
C PRO A 260 4.92 14.59 32.23
N GLY A 261 4.37 15.15 33.32
CA GLY A 261 2.99 15.65 33.42
C GLY A 261 2.62 16.92 32.64
N LYS A 262 3.38 17.33 31.63
CA LYS A 262 2.98 18.40 30.71
C LYS A 262 2.78 17.77 29.35
N THR A 263 1.54 17.54 28.93
CA THR A 263 1.24 16.82 27.69
C THR A 263 0.07 17.49 26.98
N ARG A 264 0.23 18.78 26.67
CA ARG A 264 -0.70 19.52 25.81
C ARG A 264 -0.07 20.26 24.62
N ASP A 265 1.26 20.35 24.52
CA ASP A 265 1.98 20.96 23.39
C ASP A 265 3.18 20.09 22.89
N TYR A 266 2.96 18.81 22.60
CA TYR A 266 4.03 17.80 22.54
C TYR A 266 4.30 17.09 21.19
N ALA A 267 3.78 17.57 20.05
CA ALA A 267 3.97 16.88 18.76
C ALA A 267 5.42 16.88 18.21
N ALA A 268 6.28 17.81 18.65
CA ALA A 268 7.65 17.94 18.15
C ALA A 268 8.66 17.01 18.86
N TYR A 269 8.37 16.55 20.09
CA TYR A 269 9.29 15.74 20.88
C TYR A 269 9.21 14.23 20.57
N ASP A 270 8.06 13.72 20.14
CA ASP A 270 7.88 12.29 19.82
C ASP A 270 8.67 11.86 18.57
N LEU A 271 8.85 12.77 17.60
CA LEU A 271 9.70 12.52 16.43
C LEU A 271 11.18 12.42 16.83
N ILE A 272 11.63 13.22 17.80
CA ILE A 272 12.99 13.17 18.36
C ILE A 272 13.19 11.87 19.16
N HIS A 273 12.18 11.42 19.90
CA HIS A 273 12.24 10.11 20.57
C HIS A 273 12.32 8.96 19.58
N LEU A 274 11.47 8.95 18.54
CA LEU A 274 11.57 7.97 17.46
C LEU A 274 12.94 8.03 16.76
N TYR A 275 13.50 9.23 16.58
CA TYR A 275 14.82 9.44 15.97
C TYR A 275 15.95 8.87 16.83
N ASN A 276 15.98 9.22 18.12
CA ASN A 276 16.97 8.74 19.08
C ASN A 276 16.86 7.22 19.25
N GLU A 277 15.65 6.70 19.37
CA GLU A 277 15.43 5.26 19.50
C GLU A 277 15.87 4.53 18.21
N LEU A 278 15.67 5.08 17.02
CA LEU A 278 16.18 4.49 15.76
C LEU A 278 17.71 4.55 15.68
N LEU A 279 18.34 5.63 16.15
CA LEU A 279 19.80 5.70 16.29
C LEU A 279 20.35 4.61 17.22
N ASP A 280 19.66 4.36 18.34
CA ASP A 280 20.13 3.43 19.36
C ASP A 280 19.88 1.95 19.01
N SER A 281 18.81 1.69 18.25
CA SER A 281 18.31 0.32 18.02
C SER A 281 18.60 -0.26 16.64
N VAL A 282 18.98 0.58 15.68
CA VAL A 282 19.27 0.13 14.32
C VAL A 282 20.75 0.36 14.02
N PRO A 283 21.53 -0.69 13.68
CA PRO A 283 22.95 -0.58 13.35
C PRO A 283 23.15 0.00 11.94
N VAL A 284 22.58 1.18 11.68
CA VAL A 284 22.70 1.91 10.43
C VAL A 284 23.29 3.29 10.67
N GLY A 285 24.03 3.78 9.67
CA GLY A 285 24.65 5.10 9.76
C GLY A 285 23.61 6.22 9.84
N ARG A 286 23.98 7.31 10.51
CA ARG A 286 23.16 8.54 10.65
C ARG A 286 22.52 9.01 9.34
N ALA A 287 23.23 8.88 8.21
CA ALA A 287 22.72 9.25 6.90
C ALA A 287 21.48 8.45 6.45
N VAL A 288 21.32 7.19 6.87
CA VAL A 288 20.13 6.37 6.58
C VAL A 288 18.95 6.86 7.40
N ILE A 289 19.19 7.20 8.67
CA ILE A 289 18.17 7.74 9.57
C ILE A 289 17.73 9.13 9.10
N ASP A 290 18.66 10.01 8.77
CA ASP A 290 18.36 11.34 8.21
C ASP A 290 17.48 11.22 6.93
N LYS A 291 17.73 10.22 6.07
CA LYS A 291 16.87 9.93 4.92
C LYS A 291 15.47 9.46 5.32
N ILE A 292 15.34 8.56 6.29
CA ILE A 292 14.05 8.11 6.82
C ILE A 292 13.26 9.31 7.35
N PHE A 293 13.90 10.15 8.18
CA PHE A 293 13.24 11.33 8.71
C PHE A 293 12.98 12.39 7.66
N SER A 294 13.79 12.55 6.62
CA SER A 294 13.44 13.45 5.51
C SER A 294 12.11 13.06 4.85
N VAL A 295 11.79 11.77 4.83
CA VAL A 295 10.52 11.23 4.32
C VAL A 295 9.40 11.38 5.36
N LEU A 296 9.72 11.23 6.66
CA LEU A 296 8.75 11.32 7.76
C LEU A 296 8.57 12.73 8.38
N SER A 297 9.41 13.72 8.07
CA SER A 297 9.42 15.05 8.70
C SER A 297 8.65 16.11 7.91
N THR A 298 8.03 15.71 6.80
CA THR A 298 7.00 16.55 6.19
C THR A 298 5.84 16.66 7.20
N PRO A 299 5.17 17.83 7.38
CA PRO A 299 4.18 18.07 8.45
C PRO A 299 3.28 16.88 8.72
N ALA A 300 2.82 16.60 9.96
CA ALA A 300 2.02 15.41 10.30
C ALA A 300 0.86 15.09 9.31
N SER A 301 0.23 16.14 8.73
CA SER A 301 -0.74 16.06 7.62
C SER A 301 -0.19 15.59 6.25
N ARG A 302 1.11 15.31 6.17
CA ARG A 302 1.91 14.90 5.01
C ARG A 302 2.77 13.66 5.28
N ILE A 303 3.02 13.29 6.55
CA ILE A 303 3.60 11.97 6.94
C ILE A 303 2.78 10.83 6.35
N LEU A 304 1.47 11.07 6.29
CA LEU A 304 0.47 10.23 5.65
C LEU A 304 0.02 10.87 4.35
N ARG A 305 0.95 11.23 3.45
CA ARG A 305 0.58 11.58 2.07
C ARG A 305 -0.01 10.33 1.42
N LEU A 306 -1.30 10.14 1.68
CA LEU A 306 -2.16 9.24 0.96
C LEU A 306 -1.89 9.46 -0.52
N LYS A 307 -1.76 8.35 -1.24
CA LYS A 307 -1.24 8.44 -2.60
C LYS A 307 -2.21 9.23 -3.44
N ARG A 308 -1.68 10.08 -4.32
CA ARG A 308 -2.53 10.82 -5.25
C ARG A 308 -2.90 10.02 -6.48
N HIS A 309 -2.31 8.84 -6.61
CA HIS A 309 -2.56 7.92 -7.71
C HIS A 309 -2.33 6.48 -7.29
N ILE A 310 -3.12 5.60 -7.87
CA ILE A 310 -2.98 4.16 -7.83
C ILE A 310 -2.95 3.64 -9.27
N SER A 311 -2.43 2.43 -9.45
CA SER A 311 -2.46 1.74 -10.73
C SER A 311 -3.14 0.39 -10.54
N LEU A 312 -3.87 -0.05 -11.56
CA LEU A 312 -4.51 -1.37 -11.63
C LEU A 312 -3.90 -2.13 -12.80
N LEU A 313 -3.57 -3.40 -12.58
CA LEU A 313 -3.09 -4.30 -13.63
C LEU A 313 -4.26 -4.70 -14.53
N VAL A 314 -4.05 -4.64 -15.84
CA VAL A 314 -4.93 -5.26 -16.83
C VAL A 314 -4.21 -6.45 -17.44
N SER A 315 -4.83 -7.61 -17.40
CA SER A 315 -4.29 -8.83 -18.00
C SER A 315 -5.42 -9.75 -18.48
N ASP A 316 -5.16 -10.47 -19.56
CA ASP A 316 -6.00 -11.53 -20.15
C ASP A 316 -5.65 -12.92 -19.59
N ARG A 317 -4.93 -12.98 -18.46
CA ARG A 317 -4.46 -14.23 -17.84
C ARG A 317 -5.55 -15.27 -17.58
N ASP A 318 -6.77 -14.83 -17.29
CA ASP A 318 -7.89 -15.72 -16.98
C ASP A 318 -8.70 -16.08 -18.24
N ALA A 319 -8.58 -15.30 -19.31
CA ALA A 319 -9.26 -15.49 -20.59
C ALA A 319 -8.43 -14.87 -21.74
N PRO A 320 -7.63 -15.67 -22.47
CA PRO A 320 -6.73 -15.15 -23.50
C PRO A 320 -7.42 -14.23 -24.51
N GLY A 321 -6.80 -13.10 -24.81
CA GLY A 321 -7.36 -12.06 -25.69
C GLY A 321 -8.45 -11.18 -25.05
N GLN A 322 -8.83 -11.43 -23.80
CA GLN A 322 -9.82 -10.64 -23.06
C GLN A 322 -9.22 -10.10 -21.76
N GLY A 323 -8.61 -8.92 -21.83
CA GLY A 323 -8.09 -8.28 -20.64
C GLY A 323 -9.17 -7.93 -19.63
N ARG A 324 -8.83 -8.07 -18.35
CA ARG A 324 -9.64 -7.69 -17.19
C ARG A 324 -8.78 -7.03 -16.13
N ILE A 325 -9.39 -6.29 -15.23
CA ILE A 325 -8.68 -5.77 -14.06
C ILE A 325 -8.33 -6.94 -13.13
N VAL A 326 -7.03 -7.16 -12.92
CA VAL A 326 -6.54 -8.20 -12.01
C VAL A 326 -6.29 -7.61 -10.63
N GLN A 327 -6.86 -8.24 -9.61
CA GLN A 327 -6.77 -7.81 -8.22
C GLN A 327 -6.91 -9.00 -7.27
N GLY A 328 -6.42 -8.84 -6.04
CA GLY A 328 -6.67 -9.79 -4.97
C GLY A 328 -8.13 -9.79 -4.51
N THR A 329 -8.58 -10.90 -3.93
CA THR A 329 -9.96 -11.12 -3.44
C THR A 329 -10.47 -9.96 -2.57
N TYR A 330 -9.65 -9.54 -1.60
CA TYR A 330 -10.00 -8.51 -0.63
C TYR A 330 -9.54 -7.11 -1.03
N GLN A 331 -8.85 -6.96 -2.17
CA GLN A 331 -8.37 -5.65 -2.59
C GLN A 331 -9.53 -4.80 -3.12
N SER A 332 -9.58 -3.57 -2.60
CA SER A 332 -10.38 -2.50 -3.16
C SER A 332 -9.56 -1.21 -3.25
N PRO A 333 -9.67 -0.46 -4.35
CA PRO A 333 -9.33 0.95 -4.37
C PRO A 333 -10.22 1.74 -3.41
N ILE A 334 -9.59 2.47 -2.50
CA ILE A 334 -10.25 3.26 -1.48
C ILE A 334 -9.87 4.73 -1.69
N LEU A 335 -10.88 5.58 -1.80
CA LEU A 335 -10.72 7.03 -1.72
C LEU A 335 -10.86 7.44 -0.26
N LEU A 336 -9.85 8.12 0.25
CA LEU A 336 -9.77 8.55 1.64
C LEU A 336 -9.80 10.07 1.66
N GLN A 337 -10.82 10.64 2.28
CA GLN A 337 -10.94 12.09 2.43
C GLN A 337 -10.60 12.52 3.86
N HIS A 338 -9.95 13.67 3.99
CA HIS A 338 -9.66 14.35 5.25
C HIS A 338 -10.51 15.61 5.46
N GLN A 339 -11.18 16.07 4.39
CA GLN A 339 -12.20 17.10 4.44
C GLN A 339 -13.26 16.77 3.39
N PRO A 340 -14.54 17.11 3.64
CA PRO A 340 -15.60 16.95 2.67
C PRO A 340 -15.31 17.65 1.34
N ALA A 341 -15.81 17.11 0.25
CA ALA A 341 -15.79 17.80 -1.05
C ALA A 341 -16.71 19.02 -1.04
N ALA A 342 -16.25 20.15 -1.58
CA ALA A 342 -17.02 21.40 -1.59
C ALA A 342 -18.39 21.25 -2.26
N GLU A 343 -18.49 20.39 -3.27
CA GLU A 343 -19.72 20.09 -4.02
C GLU A 343 -20.15 18.62 -3.86
N GLY A 344 -19.71 17.94 -2.79
CA GLY A 344 -20.00 16.52 -2.57
C GLY A 344 -19.40 15.58 -3.63
N THR A 345 -18.54 16.08 -4.52
CA THR A 345 -17.97 15.31 -5.64
C THR A 345 -16.45 15.48 -5.70
N ARG A 346 -15.74 14.37 -5.89
CA ARG A 346 -14.31 14.34 -6.21
C ARG A 346 -14.12 13.82 -7.63
N TYR A 347 -12.99 14.10 -8.24
CA TYR A 347 -12.74 13.66 -9.62
C TYR A 347 -11.50 12.79 -9.72
N LEU A 348 -11.62 11.73 -10.51
CA LEU A 348 -10.52 10.86 -10.90
C LEU A 348 -10.17 11.10 -12.38
N ASP A 349 -8.92 11.49 -12.62
CA ASP A 349 -8.30 11.45 -13.94
C ASP A 349 -7.84 10.03 -14.21
N ILE A 350 -8.25 9.49 -15.35
CA ILE A 350 -8.08 8.08 -15.71
C ILE A 350 -7.24 8.01 -16.97
N THR A 351 -6.23 7.14 -16.97
CA THR A 351 -5.41 6.84 -18.15
C THR A 351 -5.32 5.34 -18.33
N LEU A 352 -5.76 4.84 -19.47
CA LEU A 352 -5.61 3.42 -19.84
C LEU A 352 -4.42 3.28 -20.77
N ARG A 353 -3.61 2.26 -20.51
CA ARG A 353 -2.38 1.99 -21.26
C ARG A 353 -2.36 0.54 -21.70
N ARG A 354 -1.98 0.31 -22.96
CA ARG A 354 -1.69 -1.01 -23.53
C ARG A 354 -0.18 -1.20 -23.60
N PHE A 355 0.31 -2.39 -23.23
CA PHE A 355 1.73 -2.73 -23.30
C PHE A 355 2.10 -3.44 -24.61
N LYS A 356 3.33 -3.23 -25.08
CA LYS A 356 3.87 -3.75 -26.35
C LYS A 356 5.32 -4.23 -26.24
#